data_AF-A0A3A4WCJ2-F1
#
_entry.id   AF-A0A3A4WCJ2-F1
#
_cell.length_a   1.000
_cell.length_b   1.000
_cell.length_c   1.000
_cell.angle_alpha   90.00
_cell.angle_beta   90.00
_cell.angle_gamma   90.00
#
_symmetry.space_group_name_H-M   'P 1'
#
loop_
_entity.id
_entity.type
_entity.pdbx_description
1 polymer ?
#
loop_
_entity_poly.entity_id
_entity_poly.type
_entity_poly.pdbx_seq_one_letter_code
_entity_poly.pdbx_strand_id
1 'polypeptide(L)'
;MDIDAQTTIQALKTYKAQITEMDRKVQLFLSDRQRHPYPKYQELIDEIRRFENGVYRIKFGFQNTEVHMRLDSLMHSLLVYEQAWKRLFERDLENYQKGRSPSLDSAPPEPPAEERHPLIDKVYAFARKKWAESGIEEIESREALAKRLLPEYQSARKSLKEGERISVVYDPGSRRVKLTVKKS
;
A
#
# COMPACT_ATOMS: atom_id res chain seq x y z
N MET A 1 30.62 -31.74 4.11
CA MET A 1 29.99 -31.81 5.43
C MET A 1 28.73 -32.64 5.25
N ASP A 2 28.69 -33.84 5.81
CA ASP A 2 27.49 -34.66 5.80
C ASP A 2 26.44 -33.97 6.68
N ILE A 3 25.32 -33.58 6.08
CA ILE A 3 24.20 -33.00 6.81
C ILE A 3 23.52 -34.15 7.54
N ASP A 4 23.70 -34.18 8.86
CA ASP A 4 23.08 -35.19 9.71
C ASP A 4 21.56 -35.00 9.80
N ALA A 5 20.82 -36.11 9.96
CA ALA A 5 19.38 -36.13 10.07
C ALA A 5 18.85 -35.23 11.18
N GLN A 6 19.55 -35.17 12.31
CA GLN A 6 19.15 -34.37 13.46
C GLN A 6 19.25 -32.86 13.15
N THR A 7 20.25 -32.47 12.35
CA THR A 7 20.40 -31.09 11.86
C THR A 7 19.26 -30.73 10.92
N THR A 8 18.87 -31.63 10.01
CA THR A 8 17.72 -31.44 9.12
C THR A 8 16.42 -31.31 9.89
N ILE A 9 16.19 -32.16 10.90
CA ILE A 9 15.01 -32.11 11.77
C ILE A 9 14.94 -30.77 12.51
N GLN A 10 16.07 -30.26 13.00
CA GLN A 10 16.11 -28.98 13.68
C GLN A 10 15.83 -27.80 12.73
N ALA A 11 16.35 -27.85 11.51
CA ALA A 11 16.04 -26.88 10.47
C ALA A 11 14.54 -26.88 10.12
N LEU A 12 13.93 -28.06 9.97
CA LEU A 12 12.48 -28.20 9.72
C LEU A 12 11.63 -27.56 10.82
N LYS A 13 12.00 -27.78 12.09
CA LYS A 13 11.32 -27.12 13.24
C LYS A 13 11.46 -25.61 13.18
N THR A 14 12.65 -25.13 12.82
CA THR A 14 12.94 -23.70 12.71
C THR A 14 12.09 -23.05 11.62
N TYR A 15 12.01 -23.66 10.42
CA TYR A 15 11.16 -23.16 9.34
C TYR A 15 9.68 -23.15 9.72
N LYS A 16 9.20 -24.17 10.44
CA LYS A 16 7.82 -24.19 10.93
C LYS A 16 7.52 -23.01 11.86
N ALA A 17 8.46 -22.68 12.77
CA ALA A 17 8.34 -21.50 13.62
C ALA A 17 8.41 -20.19 12.82
N GLN A 18 9.27 -20.11 11.80
CA GLN A 18 9.36 -18.95 10.93
C GLN A 18 8.08 -18.71 10.12
N ILE A 19 7.39 -19.76 9.67
CA ILE A 19 6.07 -19.63 9.03
C ILE A 19 5.08 -18.97 9.99
N THR A 20 5.00 -19.43 11.24
CA THR A 20 4.08 -18.86 12.23
C THR A 20 4.43 -17.41 12.60
N GLU A 21 5.72 -17.08 12.68
CA GLU A 21 6.18 -15.71 12.92
C GLU A 21 5.90 -14.80 11.72
N MET A 22 6.03 -15.33 10.50
CA MET A 22 5.66 -14.61 9.29
C MET A 22 4.16 -14.34 9.25
N ASP A 23 3.33 -15.28 9.65
CA ASP A 23 1.88 -15.07 9.75
C ASP A 23 1.54 -13.92 10.68
N ARG A 24 2.18 -13.86 11.86
CA ARG A 24 2.03 -12.73 12.78
C ARG A 24 2.43 -11.40 12.13
N LYS A 25 3.53 -11.37 11.37
CA LYS A 25 3.97 -10.18 10.63
C LYS A 25 2.98 -9.77 9.53
N VAL A 26 2.41 -10.73 8.82
CA VAL A 26 1.34 -10.50 7.82
C VAL A 26 0.12 -9.86 8.48
N GLN A 27 -0.36 -10.41 9.59
CA GLN A 27 -1.49 -9.84 10.31
C GLN A 27 -1.20 -8.42 10.82
N LEU A 28 -0.02 -8.21 11.42
CA LEU A 28 0.39 -6.88 11.91
C LEU A 28 0.48 -5.86 10.77
N PHE A 29 1.10 -6.23 9.63
CA PHE A 29 1.18 -5.37 8.46
C PHE A 29 -0.20 -5.00 7.92
N LEU A 30 -1.10 -5.98 7.79
CA LEU A 30 -2.45 -5.74 7.30
C LEU A 30 -3.28 -4.88 8.26
N SER A 31 -2.99 -4.95 9.57
CA SER A 31 -3.65 -4.12 10.58
C SER A 31 -3.14 -2.66 10.60
N ASP A 32 -1.82 -2.46 10.45
CA ASP A 32 -1.19 -1.13 10.47
C ASP A 32 0.03 -1.10 9.54
N ARG A 33 -0.20 -0.66 8.30
CA ARG A 33 0.83 -0.55 7.26
C ARG A 33 1.83 0.59 7.48
N GLN A 34 1.52 1.56 8.34
CA GLN A 34 2.41 2.69 8.59
C GLN A 34 3.48 2.33 9.63
N ARG A 35 3.10 1.52 10.62
CA ARG A 35 4.01 1.10 11.69
C ARG A 35 4.77 -0.18 11.40
N HIS A 36 4.24 -1.03 10.52
CA HIS A 36 4.86 -2.31 10.19
C HIS A 36 5.31 -2.36 8.74
N PRO A 37 6.54 -2.82 8.46
CA PRO A 37 7.04 -2.98 7.09
C PRO A 37 6.37 -4.17 6.39
N TYR A 38 6.39 -4.15 5.05
CA TYR A 38 5.84 -5.25 4.24
C TYR A 38 6.56 -6.57 4.58
N PRO A 39 5.80 -7.62 4.96
CA PRO A 39 6.37 -8.92 5.30
C PRO A 39 6.78 -9.62 4.01
N LYS A 40 8.08 -9.87 3.87
CA LYS A 40 8.69 -10.54 2.72
C LYS A 40 8.43 -12.06 2.74
N TYR A 41 7.17 -12.46 2.82
CA TYR A 41 6.77 -13.86 2.97
C TYR A 41 7.17 -14.71 1.75
N GLN A 42 7.29 -14.10 0.56
CA GLN A 42 7.77 -14.78 -0.64
C GLN A 42 9.23 -15.25 -0.51
N GLU A 43 10.10 -14.46 0.14
CA GLU A 43 11.51 -14.85 0.36
C GLU A 43 11.59 -16.10 1.25
N LEU A 44 10.73 -16.19 2.27
CA LEU A 44 10.64 -17.36 3.14
C LEU A 44 10.13 -18.61 2.39
N ILE A 45 9.12 -18.44 1.53
CA ILE A 45 8.61 -19.54 0.68
C ILE A 45 9.74 -20.07 -0.21
N ASP A 46 10.47 -19.17 -0.86
CA ASP A 46 11.56 -19.54 -1.78
C ASP A 46 12.73 -20.20 -1.03
N GLU A 47 13.02 -19.79 0.21
CA GLU A 47 14.00 -20.44 1.07
C GLU A 47 13.58 -21.85 1.47
N ILE A 48 12.33 -22.05 1.90
CA ILE A 48 11.82 -23.38 2.28
C ILE A 48 11.80 -24.33 1.08
N ARG A 49 11.38 -23.86 -0.10
CA ARG A 49 11.41 -24.67 -1.34
C ARG A 49 12.84 -25.01 -1.77
N ARG A 50 13.82 -24.12 -1.57
CA ARG A 50 15.24 -24.44 -1.80
C ARG A 50 15.74 -25.49 -0.82
N PHE A 51 15.34 -25.39 0.45
CA PHE A 51 15.68 -26.38 1.48
C PHE A 51 15.08 -27.76 1.15
N GLU A 52 13.80 -27.83 0.79
CA GLU A 52 13.12 -29.05 0.33
C GLU A 52 13.90 -29.75 -0.80
N ASN A 53 14.24 -28.99 -1.85
CA ASN A 53 15.06 -29.50 -2.96
C ASN A 53 16.43 -30.01 -2.49
N GLY A 54 17.04 -29.36 -1.49
CA GLY A 54 18.26 -29.81 -0.85
C GLY A 54 18.09 -31.16 -0.17
N VAL A 55 17.03 -31.33 0.62
CA VAL A 55 16.73 -32.59 1.34
C VAL A 55 16.56 -33.75 0.36
N TYR A 56 15.82 -33.56 -0.74
CA TYR A 56 15.65 -34.60 -1.77
C TYR A 56 16.96 -34.94 -2.50
N ARG A 57 17.85 -33.96 -2.72
CA ARG A 57 19.16 -34.18 -3.37
C ARG A 57 20.15 -34.92 -2.50
N ILE A 58 20.12 -34.70 -1.19
CA ILE A 58 21.07 -35.29 -0.24
C ILE A 58 20.90 -36.82 -0.16
N LYS A 59 19.84 -37.39 -0.76
CA LYS A 59 19.50 -38.82 -0.60
C LYS A 59 19.66 -39.22 0.86
N PHE A 60 18.95 -38.53 1.75
CA PHE A 60 18.38 -39.28 2.86
C PHE A 60 17.62 -40.39 2.15
N GLY A 61 18.18 -41.59 2.11
CA GLY A 61 17.52 -42.70 1.43
C GLY A 61 16.11 -42.83 2.01
N PHE A 62 15.25 -43.61 1.37
CA PHE A 62 13.95 -44.01 1.92
C PHE A 62 13.97 -44.51 3.39
N GLN A 63 15.16 -44.66 3.98
CA GLN A 63 15.48 -45.00 5.35
C GLN A 63 15.14 -43.92 6.40
N ASN A 64 15.11 -42.61 6.10
CA ASN A 64 14.79 -41.61 7.14
C ASN A 64 13.35 -41.10 7.04
N THR A 65 12.40 -41.98 7.37
CA THR A 65 10.96 -41.71 7.36
C THR A 65 10.59 -40.49 8.20
N GLU A 66 11.28 -40.25 9.32
CA GLU A 66 10.99 -39.10 10.19
C GLU A 66 11.27 -37.76 9.51
N VAL A 67 12.41 -37.64 8.82
CA VAL A 67 12.75 -36.43 8.06
C VAL A 67 11.70 -36.16 6.98
N HIS A 68 11.28 -37.19 6.25
CA HIS A 68 10.25 -37.07 5.22
C HIS A 68 8.89 -36.67 5.79
N MET A 69 8.41 -37.33 6.84
CA MET A 69 7.12 -36.95 7.47
C MET A 69 7.12 -35.51 7.99
N ARG A 70 8.25 -35.06 8.56
CA ARG A 70 8.39 -33.69 9.04
C ARG A 70 8.48 -32.68 7.89
N LEU A 71 9.15 -33.03 6.79
CA LEU A 71 9.19 -32.23 5.59
C LEU A 71 7.80 -32.11 4.97
N ASP A 72 7.05 -33.20 4.83
CA ASP A 72 5.68 -33.20 4.32
C ASP A 72 4.77 -32.32 5.20
N SER A 73 4.89 -32.43 6.53
CA SER A 73 4.17 -31.56 7.47
C SER A 73 4.53 -30.08 7.28
N LEU A 74 5.80 -29.76 7.05
CA LEU A 74 6.27 -28.40 6.77
C LEU A 74 5.68 -27.89 5.45
N MET A 75 5.74 -28.69 4.38
CA MET A 75 5.24 -28.32 3.06
C MET A 75 3.73 -28.14 3.05
N HIS A 76 3.00 -28.98 3.76
CA HIS A 76 1.56 -28.80 3.97
C HIS A 76 1.26 -27.49 4.70
N SER A 77 2.00 -27.21 5.78
CA SER A 77 1.85 -25.94 6.52
C SER A 77 2.14 -24.75 5.60
N LEU A 78 3.24 -24.79 4.84
CA LEU A 78 3.61 -23.75 3.89
C LEU A 78 2.50 -23.49 2.87
N LEU A 79 1.92 -24.55 2.29
CA LEU A 79 0.84 -24.43 1.31
C LEU A 79 -0.40 -23.75 1.91
N VAL A 80 -0.79 -24.14 3.12
CA VAL A 80 -1.95 -23.56 3.81
C VAL A 80 -1.72 -22.06 4.08
N TYR A 81 -0.56 -21.69 4.63
CA TYR A 81 -0.24 -20.30 4.93
C TYR A 81 -0.03 -19.46 3.66
N GLU A 82 0.61 -20.00 2.62
CA GLU A 82 0.78 -19.32 1.33
C GLU A 82 -0.59 -18.95 0.74
N GLN A 83 -1.54 -19.89 0.74
CA GLN A 83 -2.90 -19.61 0.27
C GLN A 83 -3.64 -18.61 1.16
N ALA A 84 -3.49 -18.72 2.49
CA ALA A 84 -4.10 -17.80 3.43
C ALA A 84 -3.57 -16.37 3.24
N TRP A 85 -2.26 -16.19 3.15
CA TRP A 85 -1.64 -14.89 2.92
C TRP A 85 -2.06 -14.29 1.59
N LYS A 86 -2.05 -15.07 0.50
CA LYS A 86 -2.56 -14.62 -0.81
C LYS A 86 -3.99 -14.10 -0.71
N ARG A 87 -4.89 -14.87 -0.11
CA ARG A 87 -6.30 -14.44 0.09
C ARG A 87 -6.42 -13.20 0.97
N LEU A 88 -5.60 -13.09 2.01
CA LEU A 88 -5.62 -11.91 2.88
C LEU A 88 -5.20 -10.65 2.12
N PHE A 89 -4.13 -10.73 1.31
CA PHE A 89 -3.68 -9.62 0.48
C PHE A 89 -4.64 -9.32 -0.68
N GLU A 90 -5.24 -10.34 -1.30
CA GLU A 90 -6.28 -10.18 -2.32
C GLU A 90 -7.51 -9.48 -1.74
N ARG A 91 -8.02 -9.95 -0.59
CA ARG A 91 -9.15 -9.33 0.10
C ARG A 91 -8.83 -7.90 0.54
N ASP A 92 -7.62 -7.68 1.03
CA ASP A 92 -7.16 -6.35 1.43
C ASP A 92 -7.04 -5.39 0.23
N LEU A 93 -6.53 -5.88 -0.91
CA LEU A 93 -6.51 -5.14 -2.17
C LEU A 93 -7.94 -4.87 -2.67
N GLU A 94 -8.82 -5.85 -2.62
CA GLU A 94 -10.24 -5.70 -2.94
C GLU A 94 -10.92 -4.72 -2.00
N ASN A 95 -10.63 -4.71 -0.70
CA ASN A 95 -11.18 -3.75 0.25
C ASN A 95 -10.61 -2.35 0.02
N TYR A 96 -9.35 -2.25 -0.37
CA TYR A 96 -8.75 -0.98 -0.78
C TYR A 96 -9.38 -0.46 -2.07
N GLN A 97 -9.71 -1.36 -3.02
CA GLN A 97 -10.40 -1.04 -4.27
C GLN A 97 -11.89 -0.78 -4.05
N LYS A 98 -12.57 -1.52 -3.17
CA LYS A 98 -14.01 -1.39 -2.83
C LYS A 98 -14.28 -0.23 -1.88
N GLY A 99 -13.33 0.10 -0.99
CA GLY A 99 -13.29 1.41 -0.32
C GLY A 99 -13.02 2.56 -1.30
N ARG A 100 -12.65 2.23 -2.55
CA ARG A 100 -12.55 3.12 -3.71
C ARG A 100 -13.69 2.88 -4.73
N SER A 101 -14.65 2.00 -4.43
CA SER A 101 -15.85 1.74 -5.23
C SER A 101 -17.08 2.27 -4.49
N PRO A 102 -17.83 3.23 -5.04
CA PRO A 102 -19.05 3.73 -4.42
C PRO A 102 -20.08 2.59 -4.38
N SER A 103 -20.62 2.32 -3.19
CA SER A 103 -21.69 1.33 -2.99
C SER A 103 -22.90 1.71 -3.84
N LEU A 104 -23.20 0.89 -4.85
CA LEU A 104 -24.51 0.78 -5.49
C LEU A 104 -25.45 0.11 -4.48
N ASP A 105 -26.26 0.90 -3.76
CA ASP A 105 -27.70 0.70 -3.68
C ASP A 105 -28.36 1.66 -2.68
N SER A 106 -29.42 2.31 -3.17
CA SER A 106 -30.46 3.05 -2.43
C SER A 106 -30.18 4.50 -1.98
N ALA A 107 -30.14 5.45 -2.93
CA ALA A 107 -30.79 6.77 -2.87
C ALA A 107 -30.44 7.60 -4.15
N PRO A 108 -31.27 8.59 -4.56
CA PRO A 108 -31.08 9.33 -5.82
C PRO A 108 -29.74 10.10 -5.87
N PRO A 109 -29.17 10.31 -7.07
CA PRO A 109 -27.74 10.53 -7.26
C PRO A 109 -27.29 11.92 -6.80
N GLU A 110 -26.55 11.99 -5.70
CA GLU A 110 -25.59 13.08 -5.47
C GLU A 110 -24.30 12.81 -6.26
N PRO A 111 -23.70 13.83 -6.89
CA PRO A 111 -22.52 13.64 -7.73
C PRO A 111 -21.31 13.14 -6.92
N PRO A 112 -20.43 12.31 -7.53
CA PRO A 112 -19.42 11.55 -6.82
C PRO A 112 -18.33 12.48 -6.28
N ALA A 113 -17.94 12.23 -5.03
CA ALA A 113 -16.82 12.89 -4.38
C ALA A 113 -15.53 12.69 -5.19
N GLU A 114 -15.20 13.69 -6.01
CA GLU A 114 -13.92 13.84 -6.69
C GLU A 114 -12.79 13.65 -5.66
N GLU A 115 -11.77 12.87 -6.06
CA GLU A 115 -10.56 12.60 -5.29
C GLU A 115 -10.12 13.85 -4.55
N ARG A 116 -10.26 13.85 -3.21
CA ARG A 116 -9.97 15.00 -2.36
C ARG A 116 -8.46 15.26 -2.39
N HIS A 117 -8.02 16.01 -3.39
CA HIS A 117 -6.62 16.34 -3.56
C HIS A 117 -6.23 17.34 -2.46
N PRO A 118 -5.28 17.02 -1.57
CA PRO A 118 -5.00 17.81 -0.36
C PRO A 118 -4.52 19.24 -0.65
N LEU A 119 -4.00 19.49 -1.85
CA LEU A 119 -3.70 20.84 -2.33
C LEU A 119 -4.97 21.67 -2.57
N ILE A 120 -5.99 21.08 -3.19
CA ILE A 120 -7.23 21.77 -3.55
C ILE A 120 -7.99 22.15 -2.29
N ASP A 121 -8.00 21.29 -1.27
CA ASP A 121 -8.57 21.62 0.04
C ASP A 121 -7.90 22.84 0.68
N LYS A 122 -6.57 22.91 0.66
CA LYS A 122 -5.81 24.05 1.20
C LYS A 122 -6.03 25.33 0.39
N VAL A 123 -6.06 25.23 -0.93
CA VAL A 123 -6.27 26.38 -1.82
C VAL A 123 -7.69 26.91 -1.72
N TYR A 124 -8.68 26.02 -1.63
CA TYR A 124 -10.07 26.38 -1.48
C TYR A 124 -10.36 26.98 -0.10
N ALA A 125 -9.76 26.45 0.97
CA ALA A 125 -9.83 27.08 2.29
C ALA A 125 -9.21 28.49 2.29
N PHE A 126 -8.10 28.69 1.57
CA PHE A 126 -7.47 30.01 1.39
C PHE A 126 -8.36 30.96 0.57
N ALA A 127 -8.98 30.48 -0.51
CA ALA A 127 -9.91 31.24 -1.34
C ALA A 127 -11.13 31.71 -0.54
N ARG A 128 -11.77 30.78 0.20
CA ARG A 128 -12.94 31.06 1.04
C ARG A 128 -12.64 32.08 2.14
N LYS A 129 -11.46 31.99 2.75
CA LYS A 129 -11.00 33.00 3.72
C LYS A 129 -10.87 34.39 3.08
N LYS A 130 -10.33 34.47 1.86
CA LYS A 130 -10.16 35.74 1.13
C LYS A 130 -11.48 36.34 0.64
N TRP A 131 -12.45 35.52 0.24
CA TRP A 131 -13.80 36.00 -0.07
C TRP A 131 -14.51 36.53 1.16
N ALA A 132 -14.43 35.80 2.28
CA ALA A 132 -14.99 36.25 3.56
C ALA A 132 -14.36 37.57 4.05
N GLU A 133 -13.03 37.72 3.96
CA GLU A 133 -12.32 38.97 4.29
C GLU A 133 -12.72 40.14 3.38
N SER A 134 -13.15 39.87 2.15
CA SER A 134 -13.55 40.89 1.16
C SER A 134 -15.06 41.14 1.14
N GLY A 135 -15.84 40.46 2.00
CA GLY A 135 -17.30 40.55 2.03
C GLY A 135 -17.99 39.99 0.77
N ILE A 136 -17.33 39.05 0.07
CA ILE A 136 -17.83 38.47 -1.18
C ILE A 136 -18.36 37.07 -0.89
N GLU A 137 -19.54 36.74 -1.42
CA GLU A 137 -20.07 35.38 -1.39
C GLU A 137 -19.21 34.43 -2.24
N GLU A 138 -19.33 33.14 -1.99
CA GLU A 138 -18.51 32.13 -2.65
C GLU A 138 -18.68 32.17 -4.18
N ILE A 139 -17.59 32.51 -4.89
CA ILE A 139 -17.65 32.77 -6.34
C ILE A 139 -17.40 31.51 -7.16
N GLU A 140 -16.58 30.58 -6.66
CA GLU A 140 -16.28 29.32 -7.33
C GLU A 140 -16.39 28.15 -6.35
N SER A 141 -17.09 27.10 -6.77
CA SER A 141 -17.16 25.86 -6.01
C SER A 141 -15.81 25.17 -5.99
N ARG A 142 -15.60 24.31 -4.99
CA ARG A 142 -14.38 23.50 -4.87
C ARG A 142 -14.05 22.71 -6.14
N GLU A 143 -15.05 22.15 -6.80
CA GLU A 143 -14.90 21.37 -8.04
C GLU A 143 -14.47 22.25 -9.22
N ALA A 144 -15.05 23.44 -9.35
CA ALA A 144 -14.65 24.41 -10.36
C ALA A 144 -13.19 24.85 -10.16
N LEU A 145 -12.78 25.02 -8.89
CA LEU A 145 -11.41 25.33 -8.52
C LEU A 145 -10.47 24.14 -8.81
N ALA A 146 -10.89 22.90 -8.54
CA ALA A 146 -10.12 21.69 -8.86
C ALA A 146 -9.88 21.54 -10.37
N LYS A 147 -10.95 21.66 -11.17
CA LYS A 147 -10.89 21.55 -12.64
C LYS A 147 -9.98 22.58 -13.27
N ARG A 148 -9.91 23.80 -12.70
CA ARG A 148 -9.04 24.88 -13.18
C ARG A 148 -7.59 24.74 -12.69
N LEU A 149 -7.39 24.51 -11.40
CA LEU A 149 -6.06 24.58 -10.78
C LEU A 149 -5.25 23.29 -10.86
N LEU A 150 -5.88 22.12 -10.97
CA LEU A 150 -5.14 20.85 -11.07
C LEU A 150 -4.28 20.78 -12.35
N PRO A 151 -4.78 21.11 -13.55
CA PRO A 151 -3.95 21.12 -14.76
C PRO A 151 -2.84 22.17 -14.71
N GLU A 152 -3.14 23.36 -14.17
CA GLU A 152 -2.15 24.44 -13.99
C GLU A 152 -1.03 24.03 -13.02
N TYR A 153 -1.38 23.40 -11.90
CA TYR A 153 -0.42 22.89 -10.91
C TYR A 153 0.48 21.80 -11.49
N GLN A 154 -0.09 20.84 -12.20
CA GLN A 154 0.66 19.76 -12.84
C GLN A 154 1.62 20.30 -13.90
N SER A 155 1.19 21.30 -14.66
CA SER A 155 2.02 21.95 -15.68
C SER A 155 3.17 22.75 -15.04
N ALA A 156 2.88 23.55 -14.01
CA ALA A 156 3.88 24.32 -13.26
C ALA A 156 4.89 23.43 -12.53
N ARG A 157 4.46 22.24 -12.07
CA ARG A 157 5.37 21.27 -11.44
C ARG A 157 6.34 20.65 -12.44
N LYS A 158 5.91 20.43 -13.68
CA LYS A 158 6.77 19.90 -14.76
C LYS A 158 7.79 20.93 -15.26
N SER A 159 7.47 22.22 -15.19
CA SER A 159 8.35 23.31 -15.63
C SER A 159 9.16 23.97 -14.50
N LEU A 160 9.07 23.45 -13.27
CA LEU A 160 9.75 24.00 -12.10
C LEU A 160 11.27 23.81 -12.20
N LYS A 161 12.04 24.90 -12.08
CA LYS A 161 13.50 24.85 -12.03
C LYS A 161 14.01 24.79 -10.59
N GLU A 162 15.26 24.36 -10.43
CA GLU A 162 15.93 24.31 -9.13
C GLU A 162 15.97 25.73 -8.51
N GLY A 163 15.45 25.86 -7.29
CA GLY A 163 15.28 27.15 -6.61
C GLY A 163 13.95 27.88 -6.87
N GLU A 164 12.98 27.28 -7.56
CA GLU A 164 11.64 27.87 -7.76
C GLU A 164 10.56 27.10 -6.96
N ARG A 165 9.53 27.81 -6.49
CA ARG A 165 8.41 27.26 -5.71
C ARG A 165 7.06 27.75 -6.20
N ILE A 166 6.09 26.84 -6.30
CA ILE A 166 4.70 27.17 -6.66
C ILE A 166 4.01 27.78 -5.44
N SER A 167 3.53 29.01 -5.60
CA SER A 167 2.82 29.78 -4.58
C SER A 167 1.42 30.14 -5.04
N VAL A 168 0.47 30.04 -4.12
CA VAL A 168 -0.94 30.36 -4.34
C VAL A 168 -1.15 31.85 -4.06
N VAL A 169 -1.74 32.59 -5.00
CA VAL A 169 -1.97 34.04 -4.87
C VAL A 169 -3.43 34.36 -5.17
N TYR A 170 -4.04 35.23 -4.35
CA TYR A 170 -5.38 35.75 -4.59
C TYR A 170 -5.30 37.00 -5.48
N ASP A 171 -6.02 36.99 -6.60
CA ASP A 171 -6.12 38.13 -7.50
C ASP A 171 -7.43 38.90 -7.21
N PRO A 172 -7.36 40.13 -6.65
CA PRO A 172 -8.55 40.89 -6.26
C PRO A 172 -9.35 41.42 -7.45
N GLY A 173 -8.75 41.58 -8.63
CA GLY A 173 -9.44 42.05 -9.83
C GLY A 173 -10.34 40.98 -10.44
N SER A 174 -9.84 39.74 -10.49
CA SER A 174 -10.62 38.58 -10.95
C SER A 174 -11.36 37.84 -9.83
N ARG A 175 -11.13 38.26 -8.57
CA ARG A 175 -11.64 37.64 -7.33
C ARG A 175 -11.37 36.13 -7.23
N ARG A 176 -10.32 35.66 -7.90
CA ARG A 176 -9.97 34.23 -8.05
C ARG A 176 -8.58 33.95 -7.53
N VAL A 177 -8.36 32.71 -7.15
CA VAL A 177 -7.03 32.23 -6.75
C VAL A 177 -6.27 31.68 -7.97
N LYS A 178 -4.99 32.07 -8.10
CA LYS A 178 -4.08 31.66 -9.18
C LYS A 178 -2.81 31.03 -8.62
N LEU A 179 -2.21 30.14 -9.39
CA LEU A 179 -0.89 29.58 -9.09
C LEU A 179 0.19 30.43 -9.75
N THR A 180 1.24 30.76 -9.00
CA THR A 180 2.38 31.54 -9.48
C THR A 180 3.67 30.85 -9.09
N VAL A 181 4.66 30.87 -9.97
CA VAL A 181 6.00 30.35 -9.65
C VAL A 181 6.85 31.51 -9.11
N LYS A 182 7.36 31.38 -7.89
CA LYS A 182 8.26 32.35 -7.27
C LYS A 182 9.64 31.74 -7.10
N LYS A 183 10.70 32.51 -7.37
CA LYS A 183 12.05 32.12 -6.96
C LYS A 183 12.10 32.07 -5.43
N SER A 184 12.65 31.00 -4.89
CA SER A 184 12.85 30.79 -3.47
C SER A 184 14.07 31.55 -2.96
#